data_AF-A0A3B9XNG4-F1
#
_entry.id   AF-A0A3B9XNG4-F1
#
_cell.length_a   1.000
_cell.length_b   1.000
_cell.length_c   1.000
_cell.angle_alpha   90.00
_cell.angle_beta   90.00
_cell.angle_gamma   90.00
#
_symmetry.space_group_name_H-M   'P 1'
#
loop_
_entity.id
_entity.type
_entity.pdbx_description
1 polymer ?
#
loop_
_entity_poly.entity_id
_entity_poly.type
_entity_poly.pdbx_seq_one_letter_code
_entity_poly.pdbx_strand_id
1 'polypeptide(L)' 'QKVLLELTLDDRGMTETECLALGFVRCALTERNRYYLFDLKTYKPVPDWLNPKFWANPQNWDRYRW' A
#
# COMPACT_ATOMS: atom_id res chain seq x y z
N GLN A 1 -8.98 7.21 -1.62
CA GLN A 1 -10.08 6.44 -0.99
C GLN A 1 -9.47 5.64 0.14
N LYS A 2 -10.13 5.61 1.30
CA LYS A 2 -9.65 4.87 2.48
C LYS A 2 -10.60 3.71 2.78
N VAL A 3 -10.06 2.58 3.18
CA VAL A 3 -10.81 1.38 3.59
C VAL A 3 -10.23 0.87 4.90
N LEU A 4 -11.09 0.65 5.89
CA LEU A 4 -10.74 0.03 7.17
C LEU A 4 -11.27 -1.41 7.17
N LEU A 5 -10.40 -2.35 7.49
CA LEU A 5 -10.72 -3.75 7.71
C LEU A 5 -10.61 -4.03 9.21
N GLU A 6 -11.65 -4.61 9.78
CA GLU A 6 -11.69 -5.13 11.15
C GLU A 6 -11.74 -6.66 11.09
N LEU A 7 -10.82 -7.32 11.79
CA LEU A 7 -10.72 -8.77 11.84
C LEU A 7 -10.71 -9.23 13.30
N THR A 8 -11.66 -10.07 13.68
CA THR A 8 -11.68 -10.72 14.99
C THR A 8 -10.62 -11.82 15.05
N LEU A 9 -9.99 -12.02 16.20
CA LEU A 9 -8.88 -12.98 16.37
C LEU A 9 -9.32 -14.45 16.25
N ASP A 10 -10.59 -14.73 16.45
CA ASP A 10 -11.24 -16.03 16.29
C ASP A 10 -11.82 -16.25 14.88
N ASP A 11 -11.70 -15.26 13.98
CA ASP A 11 -12.21 -15.36 12.62
C ASP A 11 -11.26 -16.18 11.72
N ARG A 12 -11.85 -16.99 10.83
CA ARG A 12 -11.13 -17.69 9.73
C ARG A 12 -10.95 -16.82 8.48
N GLY A 13 -11.16 -15.51 8.63
CA GLY A 13 -10.92 -14.51 7.60
C GLY A 13 -9.44 -14.36 7.22
N MET A 14 -9.12 -13.25 6.56
CA MET A 14 -7.77 -12.98 6.06
C MET A 14 -6.71 -13.05 7.18
N THR A 15 -5.62 -13.75 6.89
CA THR A 15 -4.41 -13.76 7.69
C THR A 15 -3.69 -12.41 7.62
N GLU A 16 -2.77 -12.18 8.56
CA GLU A 16 -1.94 -10.97 8.52
C GLU A 16 -1.09 -10.91 7.25
N THR A 17 -0.55 -12.04 6.82
CA THR A 17 0.23 -12.15 5.57
C THR A 17 -0.58 -11.73 4.36
N GLU A 18 -1.85 -12.15 4.27
CA GLU A 18 -2.74 -11.74 3.19
C GLU A 18 -3.08 -10.24 3.26
N CYS A 19 -3.31 -9.70 4.46
CA CYS A 19 -3.54 -8.27 4.63
C CYS A 19 -2.36 -7.44 4.11
N LEU A 20 -1.14 -7.83 4.47
CA LEU A 20 0.09 -7.16 4.04
C LEU A 20 0.33 -7.33 2.54
N ALA A 21 0.11 -8.53 1.99
CA ALA A 21 0.25 -8.81 0.56
C ALA A 21 -0.71 -7.97 -0.29
N LEU A 22 -1.91 -7.68 0.24
CA LEU A 22 -2.90 -6.82 -0.40
C LEU A 22 -2.67 -5.32 -0.15
N GLY A 23 -1.60 -4.95 0.57
CA GLY A 23 -1.23 -3.55 0.75
C GLY A 23 -1.89 -2.84 1.92
N PHE A 24 -2.61 -3.57 2.78
CA PHE A 24 -3.10 -2.98 4.01
C PHE A 24 -1.95 -2.80 5.00
N VAL A 25 -2.06 -1.77 5.83
CA VAL A 25 -1.12 -1.50 6.92
C VAL A 25 -1.87 -1.68 8.25
N ARG A 26 -1.25 -2.40 9.19
CA ARG A 26 -1.81 -2.58 10.54
C ARG A 26 -1.85 -1.22 11.24
N CYS A 27 -3.04 -0.79 11.66
CA CYS A 27 -3.22 0.52 12.30
C CYS A 27 -3.60 0.42 13.78
N ALA A 28 -4.22 -0.67 14.22
CA ALA A 28 -4.51 -0.92 15.63
C ALA A 28 -4.65 -2.42 15.94
N LEU A 29 -4.47 -2.76 17.21
CA LEU A 29 -4.71 -4.09 17.78
C LEU A 29 -5.42 -3.89 19.13
N THR A 30 -6.40 -4.75 19.39
CA THR A 30 -7.11 -4.85 20.67
C THR A 30 -7.06 -6.29 21.17
N GLU A 31 -7.67 -6.56 22.33
CA GLU A 31 -7.75 -7.92 22.88
C GLU A 31 -8.51 -8.91 21.98
N ARG A 32 -9.40 -8.41 21.12
CA ARG A 32 -10.27 -9.25 20.27
C ARG A 32 -10.09 -9.02 18.79
N ASN A 33 -9.70 -7.80 18.39
CA ASN A 33 -9.72 -7.37 17.00
C ASN A 33 -8.37 -6.82 16.53
N ARG A 34 -8.08 -7.03 15.25
CA ARG A 34 -7.01 -6.39 14.48
C ARG A 34 -7.61 -5.45 13.45
N TYR A 35 -6.99 -4.29 13.30
CA TYR A 35 -7.43 -3.26 12.36
C TYR A 35 -6.35 -2.98 11.32
N TYR A 36 -6.79 -2.93 10.08
CA TYR A 36 -5.94 -2.73 8.91
C TYR A 36 -6.51 -1.61 8.04
N LEU A 37 -5.66 -0.67 7.64
CA LEU A 37 -6.03 0.46 6.81
C LEU A 37 -5.40 0.33 5.43
N PHE A 38 -6.20 0.57 4.40
CA PHE A 38 -5.74 0.78 3.04
C PHE A 38 -6.09 2.19 2.58
N ASP A 39 -5.12 2.92 2.03
CA ASP A 39 -5.34 4.22 1.41
C ASP A 39 -4.64 4.29 0.06
N LEU A 40 -5.40 4.51 -1.01
CA LEU A 40 -4.87 4.67 -2.38
C LEU A 40 -3.83 5.79 -2.49
N LYS A 41 -3.90 6.83 -1.65
CA LYS A 41 -2.95 7.95 -1.69
C LYS A 41 -1.56 7.56 -1.17
N THR A 42 -1.49 6.57 -0.30
CA THR A 42 -0.24 6.21 0.41
C THR A 42 0.18 4.76 0.19
N TYR A 43 -0.63 3.96 -0.49
CA TYR A 43 -0.36 2.53 -0.73
C TYR A 43 1.00 2.30 -1.42
N LYS A 44 1.34 3.14 -2.40
CA LYS A 44 2.62 3.04 -3.10
C LYS A 44 3.32 4.40 -3.08
N PRO A 45 4.40 4.58 -2.29
CA PRO A 45 5.20 5.77 -2.39
C PRO A 45 5.83 5.86 -3.78
N VAL A 46 5.99 7.09 -4.27
CA VAL A 46 6.73 7.35 -5.51
C VAL A 46 8.19 6.94 -5.25
N PRO A 47 8.74 5.96 -6.00
CA PRO A 47 10.12 5.54 -5.78
C PRO A 47 11.11 6.64 -6.17
N ASP A 48 12.26 6.69 -5.50
CA ASP A 48 13.33 7.68 -5.75
C ASP A 48 13.96 7.58 -7.15
N TRP A 49 13.72 6.49 -7.86
CA TRP A 49 14.15 6.31 -9.26
C TRP A 49 13.09 6.77 -10.27
N LEU A 50 11.85 7.03 -9.84
CA LEU A 50 10.78 7.52 -10.71
C LEU A 50 10.88 9.04 -10.89
N ASN A 51 12.02 9.48 -11.39
CA ASN A 51 12.31 10.87 -11.73
C ASN A 51 13.36 10.90 -12.85
N PRO A 52 13.56 12.05 -13.52
CA PRO A 52 14.50 12.14 -14.63
C PRO A 52 15.96 11.87 -14.23
N LYS A 53 16.35 12.01 -12.95
CA LYS A 53 17.76 11.94 -12.52
C LYS A 53 18.40 10.58 -12.80
N PHE A 54 17.62 9.50 -12.73
CA PHE A 54 18.08 8.12 -12.94
C PHE A 54 17.49 7.48 -14.20
N TRP A 55 16.84 8.26 -15.07
CA TRP A 55 16.26 7.77 -16.31
C TRP A 55 17.33 7.67 -17.39
N ALA A 56 17.30 6.64 -18.25
CA ALA A 56 18.31 6.42 -19.30
C ALA A 56 18.38 7.56 -20.36
N ASN A 57 17.38 8.45 -20.40
CA ASN A 57 17.38 9.68 -21.21
C ASN A 57 16.61 10.80 -20.48
N PRO A 58 17.21 11.47 -19.48
CA PRO A 58 16.54 12.46 -18.62
C PRO A 58 15.81 13.55 -19.39
N GLN A 59 16.36 13.95 -20.54
CA GLN A 59 15.82 14.97 -21.45
C GLN A 59 14.45 14.60 -22.08
N ASN A 60 14.10 13.31 -22.12
CA ASN A 60 12.86 12.80 -22.69
C ASN A 60 11.81 12.45 -21.63
N TRP A 61 12.09 12.67 -20.34
CA TRP A 61 11.17 12.38 -19.25
C TRP A 61 9.82 13.11 -19.41
N ASP A 62 8.71 12.38 -19.36
CA ASP A 62 7.32 12.85 -19.49
C ASP A 62 7.02 13.67 -20.77
N ARG A 63 7.88 13.59 -21.80
CA ARG A 63 7.68 14.29 -23.08
C ARG A 63 6.95 13.47 -24.13
N TYR A 64 7.20 12.16 -24.12
CA TYR A 64 6.64 11.23 -25.11
C TYR A 64 5.98 10.07 -24.37
N ARG A 65 4.79 9.69 -24.83
CA ARG A 65 4.10 8.47 -24.41
C ARG A 65 3.94 7.60 -25.66
N TRP A 66 4.22 6.31 -25.51
CA TRP A 66 3.99 5.32 -26.56
C TRP A 66 2.51 4.92 -26.62
#